data_AF-A0A369GFC0-F1
#
_entry.id   AF-A0A369GFC0-F1
#
_cell.length_a   1.000
_cell.length_b   1.000
_cell.length_c   1.000
_cell.angle_alpha   90.00
_cell.angle_beta   90.00
_cell.angle_gamma   90.00
#
_symmetry.space_group_name_H-M   'P 1'
#
loop_
_entity.id
_entity.type
_entity.pdbx_description
1 polymer ?
#
loop_
_entity_poly.entity_id
_entity_poly.type
_entity_poly.pdbx_seq_one_letter_code
_entity_poly.pdbx_strand_id
1 'polypeptide(L)'
;MRLPTMLRSVVTVTLLCGVASCSPTPTSAASPATLAMATPPPTLAPTMAPRIEARGLGSKAASYLSSLADEAGSKVSSFANSGILDFPFGFPTGSEVLKSADVSETGLAALPTEVLNLPPYGNWTDQGWNVRVHGNVYKTPNISESKIDSLANVFLIGTSVEELQPQEQAQARNLTRSIFIVQQGDRSVTMDFVNDVSVRPNASGGAVNAGGGSQKIKLPFNTTAQGDFDVFVKLDQNTRGLIDGNKTSRIQTLNLYAEGTDTGNATAYLVPPQGVTIVSDIDDILRVTKIYQPKEGLLNTFARPFRAWENMPQIYANWSSSIDDLHFHYLTTTPEQGSRIYMDFIYKTYPLGSFDTRPLNFSDLKATFSIRRSLLNKVFETFPQRKFVLVADTSNSDVMKDYPRLYHEHPDQVLCIFLRNTSATDPSDKFPYDTSGFRGIPQRNYMFFTVPDDLTGLNVLGGECHNESVRQNVTFKTQGLPFGLSGSDDEASGASKSVIRIVFAVLASALAGVALAGVL
;
A
#
# COMPACT_ATOMS: atom_id res chain seq x y z
N MET A 1 16.65 60.46 -60.48
CA MET A 1 17.06 60.10 -59.10
C MET A 1 15.86 59.47 -58.43
N ARG A 2 15.86 58.16 -58.20
CA ARG A 2 16.42 57.40 -57.06
C ARG A 2 15.39 57.20 -55.92
N LEU A 3 14.89 55.96 -55.89
CA LEU A 3 14.40 55.13 -54.77
C LEU A 3 15.16 55.30 -53.42
N PRO A 4 14.75 54.69 -52.28
CA PRO A 4 13.78 53.58 -52.10
C PRO A 4 12.61 53.86 -51.10
N THR A 5 11.43 53.21 -51.07
CA THR A 5 10.98 51.78 -51.02
C THR A 5 11.38 51.02 -49.72
N MET A 6 10.64 50.02 -49.17
CA MET A 6 9.51 49.15 -49.62
C MET A 6 8.71 48.63 -48.36
N LEU A 7 7.36 48.54 -48.38
CA LEU A 7 6.51 47.30 -48.42
C LEU A 7 6.55 46.37 -47.17
N ARG A 8 5.56 45.53 -46.79
CA ARG A 8 4.13 45.21 -47.08
C ARG A 8 3.66 44.28 -45.91
N SER A 9 2.41 43.87 -45.63
CA SER A 9 1.07 43.97 -46.24
C SER A 9 -0.02 43.90 -45.14
N VAL A 10 -1.25 44.33 -45.44
CA VAL A 10 -2.49 43.77 -44.85
C VAL A 10 -3.47 43.52 -46.00
N VAL A 11 -4.15 42.38 -46.02
CA VAL A 11 -5.21 42.05 -47.00
C VAL A 11 -6.38 41.40 -46.27
N THR A 12 -7.57 41.99 -46.40
CA THR A 12 -8.84 41.43 -45.88
C THR A 12 -10.00 41.95 -46.73
N VAL A 13 -10.50 41.13 -47.67
CA VAL A 13 -11.61 41.40 -48.61
C VAL A 13 -12.10 40.04 -49.15
N THR A 14 -13.38 39.68 -49.35
CA THR A 14 -14.71 40.01 -48.74
C THR A 14 -15.74 38.97 -49.28
N LEU A 15 -16.97 38.95 -48.76
CA LEU A 15 -18.22 38.44 -49.41
C LEU A 15 -18.34 36.91 -49.59
N LEU A 16 -19.52 36.27 -49.65
CA LEU A 16 -20.89 36.75 -49.94
C LEU A 16 -21.96 36.29 -48.93
N CYS A 17 -23.04 37.06 -48.82
CA CYS A 17 -24.38 36.56 -48.48
C CYS A 17 -25.22 36.38 -49.77
N GLY A 18 -26.09 35.37 -49.81
CA GLY A 18 -27.04 35.13 -50.89
C GLY A 18 -28.38 34.64 -50.34
N VAL A 19 -29.47 35.34 -50.68
CA VAL A 19 -30.85 35.11 -50.23
C VAL A 19 -31.58 34.05 -51.07
N ALA A 20 -32.56 33.33 -50.50
CA ALA A 20 -33.97 33.30 -50.96
C ALA A 20 -34.85 32.10 -50.46
N SER A 21 -35.93 32.42 -49.74
CA SER A 21 -37.34 32.01 -50.02
C SER A 21 -37.96 30.63 -49.64
N CYS A 22 -39.14 30.76 -48.98
CA CYS A 22 -40.40 29.98 -49.11
C CYS A 22 -40.63 28.60 -48.41
N SER A 23 -41.35 28.64 -47.28
CA SER A 23 -42.75 28.15 -47.00
C SER A 23 -43.25 26.75 -47.51
N PRO A 24 -44.40 26.20 -47.02
CA PRO A 24 -44.48 25.32 -45.85
C PRO A 24 -45.28 24.00 -46.07
N THR A 25 -45.62 23.30 -44.97
CA THR A 25 -46.56 22.14 -44.81
C THR A 25 -46.00 20.71 -44.99
N PRO A 26 -46.60 19.66 -44.40
CA PRO A 26 -47.77 19.62 -43.50
C PRO A 26 -47.52 19.01 -42.10
N THR A 27 -48.46 19.25 -41.18
CA THR A 27 -48.57 18.57 -39.87
C THR A 27 -49.12 17.16 -40.03
N SER A 28 -48.66 16.18 -39.24
CA SER A 28 -49.32 14.89 -39.09
C SER A 28 -49.42 14.46 -37.61
N ALA A 29 -50.67 14.24 -37.21
CA ALA A 29 -51.21 13.56 -36.02
C ALA A 29 -50.28 13.18 -34.85
N ALA A 30 -50.68 13.62 -33.65
CA ALA A 30 -50.32 12.94 -32.40
C ALA A 30 -50.99 11.56 -32.33
N SER A 31 -50.27 10.57 -31.78
CA SER A 31 -50.78 9.24 -31.43
C SER A 31 -50.41 8.94 -29.97
N PRO A 32 -51.23 8.18 -29.21
CA PRO A 32 -51.26 8.30 -27.76
C PRO A 32 -50.07 7.63 -27.06
N ALA A 33 -49.72 8.17 -25.89
CA ALA A 33 -48.66 7.64 -25.03
C ALA A 33 -49.01 6.23 -24.53
N THR A 34 -48.33 5.23 -25.07
CA THR A 34 -48.25 3.91 -24.43
C THR A 34 -47.34 3.99 -23.21
N LEU A 35 -47.91 3.76 -22.02
CA LEU A 35 -47.15 3.49 -20.81
C LEU A 35 -46.26 2.25 -21.03
N ALA A 36 -44.98 2.48 -21.34
CA ALA A 36 -43.98 1.42 -21.32
C ALA A 36 -43.79 0.98 -19.87
N MET A 37 -44.32 -0.19 -19.53
CA MET A 37 -44.03 -0.84 -18.25
C MET A 37 -42.51 -0.99 -18.11
N ALA A 38 -41.96 -0.49 -17.00
CA ALA A 38 -40.57 -0.74 -16.66
C ALA A 38 -40.40 -2.24 -16.41
N THR A 39 -39.82 -2.95 -17.38
CA THR A 39 -39.37 -4.33 -17.19
C THR A 39 -38.29 -4.34 -16.10
N PRO A 40 -38.41 -5.18 -15.06
CA PRO A 40 -37.33 -5.30 -14.08
C PRO A 40 -36.06 -5.80 -14.78
N PRO A 41 -34.86 -5.40 -14.31
CA PRO A 41 -33.61 -5.88 -14.89
C PRO A 41 -33.54 -7.41 -14.79
N PRO A 42 -32.95 -8.10 -15.78
CA PRO A 42 -32.93 -9.55 -15.82
C PRO A 42 -32.22 -10.12 -14.59
N THR A 43 -32.92 -10.98 -13.85
CA THR A 43 -32.35 -11.71 -12.72
C THR A 43 -31.21 -12.58 -13.24
N LEU A 44 -29.98 -12.23 -12.88
CA LEU A 44 -28.81 -13.07 -13.15
C LEU A 44 -28.94 -14.37 -12.36
N ALA A 45 -29.45 -15.42 -13.00
CA ALA A 45 -29.31 -16.78 -12.50
C ALA A 45 -27.81 -17.06 -12.33
N PRO A 46 -27.39 -17.72 -11.24
CA PRO A 46 -25.97 -17.95 -10.99
C PRO A 46 -25.41 -18.94 -12.01
N THR A 47 -24.77 -18.42 -13.05
CA THR A 47 -23.93 -19.23 -13.94
C THR A 47 -22.84 -19.85 -13.09
N MET A 48 -22.94 -21.16 -12.82
CA MET A 48 -21.89 -21.89 -12.13
C MET A 48 -20.59 -21.73 -12.93
N ALA A 49 -19.64 -20.99 -12.37
CA ALA A 49 -18.32 -20.89 -12.96
C ALA A 49 -17.73 -22.30 -13.11
N PRO A 50 -17.17 -22.66 -14.27
CA PRO A 50 -16.55 -23.96 -14.44
C PRO A 50 -15.46 -24.12 -13.38
N ARG A 51 -15.53 -25.23 -12.62
CA ARG A 51 -14.56 -25.55 -11.58
C ARG A 51 -13.20 -25.76 -12.25
N ILE A 52 -12.34 -24.75 -12.19
CA ILE A 52 -10.97 -24.87 -12.70
C ILE A 52 -10.24 -25.86 -11.78
N GLU A 53 -10.10 -27.09 -12.24
CA GLU A 53 -9.18 -28.06 -11.64
C GLU A 53 -7.74 -27.57 -11.86
N ALA A 54 -7.21 -26.86 -10.86
CA ALA A 54 -5.80 -26.50 -10.80
C ALA A 54 -4.95 -27.78 -10.67
N ARG A 55 -4.52 -28.34 -11.81
CA ARG A 55 -3.72 -29.57 -11.85
C ARG A 55 -2.35 -29.37 -11.18
N GLY A 56 -2.02 -30.25 -10.24
CA GLY A 56 -0.63 -30.67 -9.96
C GLY A 56 0.03 -30.16 -8.68
N LEU A 57 -0.06 -28.85 -8.36
CA LEU A 57 0.86 -28.23 -7.39
C LEU A 57 0.22 -27.42 -6.24
N GLY A 58 -1.04 -26.97 -6.36
CA GLY A 58 -1.66 -26.12 -5.33
C GLY A 58 -1.73 -26.77 -3.94
N SER A 59 -2.04 -28.07 -3.89
CA SER A 59 -2.02 -28.83 -2.63
C SER A 59 -0.62 -29.01 -2.04
N LYS A 60 0.41 -29.13 -2.89
CA LYS A 60 1.82 -29.27 -2.46
C LYS A 60 2.38 -27.96 -1.91
N ALA A 61 2.08 -26.83 -2.55
CA ALA A 61 2.46 -25.50 -2.05
C ALA A 61 1.73 -25.16 -0.75
N ALA A 62 0.43 -25.46 -0.68
CA ALA A 62 -0.35 -25.30 0.56
C ALA A 62 0.20 -26.20 1.68
N SER A 63 0.46 -27.49 1.43
CA SER A 63 1.04 -28.39 2.44
C SER A 63 2.46 -27.99 2.84
N TYR A 64 3.23 -27.36 1.95
CA TYR A 64 4.56 -26.87 2.27
C TYR A 64 4.51 -25.61 3.16
N LEU A 65 3.64 -24.65 2.83
CA LEU A 65 3.33 -23.52 3.70
C LEU A 65 2.80 -23.98 5.06
N SER A 66 1.96 -25.01 5.11
CA SER A 66 1.56 -25.68 6.36
C SER A 66 2.77 -26.27 7.09
N SER A 67 3.68 -26.99 6.42
CA SER A 67 4.86 -27.56 7.10
C SER A 67 5.83 -26.51 7.64
N LEU A 68 6.03 -25.39 6.94
CA LEU A 68 6.78 -24.24 7.46
C LEU A 68 6.06 -23.63 8.68
N ALA A 69 4.73 -23.56 8.64
CA ALA A 69 3.89 -23.12 9.74
C ALA A 69 3.79 -24.14 10.89
N ASP A 70 4.08 -25.41 10.68
CA ASP A 70 4.19 -26.42 11.75
C ASP A 70 5.58 -26.38 12.39
N GLU A 71 6.64 -26.14 11.60
CA GLU A 71 8.03 -26.04 12.05
C GLU A 71 8.36 -24.71 12.76
N ALA A 72 7.77 -23.59 12.33
CA ALA A 72 7.97 -22.26 12.91
C ALA A 72 6.70 -21.67 13.60
N GLY A 73 5.65 -22.48 13.75
CA GLY A 73 4.37 -22.07 14.33
C GLY A 73 3.45 -21.35 13.33
N SER A 74 2.13 -21.46 13.52
CA SER A 74 1.09 -21.09 12.53
C SER A 74 1.16 -19.64 12.00
N LYS A 75 1.95 -18.79 12.66
CA LYS A 75 2.18 -17.37 12.38
C LYS A 75 2.81 -17.08 11.02
N VAL A 76 3.57 -18.04 10.46
CA VAL A 76 4.24 -17.92 9.16
C VAL A 76 3.25 -17.53 8.05
N SER A 77 2.12 -18.23 7.98
CA SER A 77 1.15 -18.08 6.89
C SER A 77 0.29 -16.82 7.01
N SER A 78 0.07 -16.29 8.22
CA SER A 78 -0.57 -14.98 8.39
C SER A 78 0.32 -13.86 7.86
N PHE A 79 1.62 -13.86 8.21
CA PHE A 79 2.51 -12.76 7.84
C PHE A 79 2.72 -12.62 6.33
N ALA A 80 2.74 -13.73 5.59
CA ALA A 80 2.80 -13.76 4.13
C ALA A 80 1.56 -13.17 3.41
N ASN A 81 0.41 -13.14 4.10
CA ASN A 81 -0.89 -12.79 3.52
C ASN A 81 -1.41 -11.42 3.96
N SER A 82 -0.97 -10.91 5.12
CA SER A 82 -1.51 -9.68 5.72
C SER A 82 -0.50 -8.85 6.52
N GLY A 83 0.79 -9.17 6.42
CA GLY A 83 1.88 -8.41 7.05
C GLY A 83 2.23 -8.87 8.47
N ILE A 84 3.41 -8.46 8.94
CA ILE A 84 4.03 -8.92 10.19
C ILE A 84 3.27 -8.55 11.48
N LEU A 85 2.29 -7.65 11.38
CA LEU A 85 1.52 -7.11 12.51
C LEU A 85 0.10 -7.67 12.66
N ASP A 86 -0.39 -8.54 11.76
CA ASP A 86 -1.78 -9.02 11.78
C ASP A 86 -2.01 -10.26 12.68
N PHE A 87 -1.45 -10.27 13.89
CA PHE A 87 -1.39 -11.49 14.71
C PHE A 87 -2.38 -11.53 15.91
N PRO A 88 -3.20 -12.59 16.07
CA PRO A 88 -3.79 -13.49 15.08
C PRO A 88 -5.28 -13.18 14.80
N PHE A 89 -5.82 -12.12 15.41
CA PHE A 89 -7.21 -11.66 15.28
C PHE A 89 -7.29 -10.14 15.00
N GLY A 90 -6.20 -9.56 14.48
CA GLY A 90 -5.97 -8.12 14.47
C GLY A 90 -5.52 -7.57 15.83
N PHE A 91 -5.31 -6.26 15.89
CA PHE A 91 -4.99 -5.55 17.13
C PHE A 91 -6.25 -5.34 17.99
N PRO A 92 -6.13 -5.36 19.34
CA PRO A 92 -7.26 -5.18 20.23
C PRO A 92 -7.89 -3.79 20.03
N THR A 93 -9.21 -3.70 20.19
CA THR A 93 -9.95 -2.43 20.06
C THR A 93 -10.87 -2.19 21.26
N GLY A 94 -11.21 -0.93 21.52
CA GLY A 94 -12.24 -0.56 22.49
C GLY A 94 -12.05 -1.18 23.88
N SER A 95 -13.03 -1.99 24.32
CA SER A 95 -13.04 -2.66 25.61
C SER A 95 -11.99 -3.77 25.76
N GLU A 96 -11.49 -4.33 24.65
CA GLU A 96 -10.41 -5.34 24.67
C GLU A 96 -9.09 -4.70 25.12
N VAL A 97 -8.83 -3.47 24.68
CA VAL A 97 -7.66 -2.68 25.09
C VAL A 97 -7.77 -2.35 26.57
N LEU A 98 -8.91 -1.85 27.05
CA LEU A 98 -9.13 -1.54 28.47
C LEU A 98 -8.90 -2.77 29.37
N LYS A 99 -9.48 -3.92 29.00
CA LYS A 99 -9.30 -5.20 29.70
C LYS A 99 -7.84 -5.68 29.65
N SER A 100 -7.17 -5.54 28.52
CA SER A 100 -5.79 -5.99 28.35
C SER A 100 -4.79 -5.09 29.06
N ALA A 101 -5.04 -3.78 29.11
CA ALA A 101 -4.23 -2.75 29.72
C ALA A 101 -4.44 -2.59 31.24
N ASP A 102 -5.54 -3.14 31.79
CA ASP A 102 -5.99 -2.97 33.18
C ASP A 102 -6.32 -1.50 33.52
N VAL A 103 -7.09 -0.84 32.63
CA VAL A 103 -7.46 0.58 32.74
C VAL A 103 -8.98 0.74 32.79
N SER A 104 -9.47 1.60 33.69
CA SER A 104 -10.90 1.90 33.82
C SER A 104 -11.38 2.91 32.75
N GLU A 105 -12.65 2.80 32.36
CA GLU A 105 -13.31 3.75 31.46
C GLU A 105 -13.28 5.19 31.99
N THR A 106 -13.41 5.37 33.31
CA THR A 106 -13.34 6.68 33.97
C THR A 106 -11.94 7.29 33.89
N GLY A 107 -10.88 6.48 33.98
CA GLY A 107 -9.50 6.93 33.77
C GLY A 107 -9.28 7.36 32.31
N LEU A 108 -9.76 6.57 31.35
CA LEU A 108 -9.68 6.89 29.93
C LEU A 108 -10.47 8.16 29.55
N ALA A 109 -11.63 8.38 30.17
CA ALA A 109 -12.47 9.55 29.89
C ALA A 109 -11.73 10.88 30.13
N ALA A 110 -10.84 10.94 31.13
CA ALA A 110 -10.07 12.13 31.49
C ALA A 110 -8.84 12.39 30.59
N LEU A 111 -8.39 11.42 29.79
CA LEU A 111 -7.22 11.57 28.92
C LEU A 111 -7.54 12.43 27.68
N PRO A 112 -6.55 13.15 27.12
CA PRO A 112 -6.76 13.93 25.89
C PRO A 112 -7.14 13.02 24.72
N THR A 113 -7.86 13.58 23.75
CA THR A 113 -8.12 12.91 22.48
C THR A 113 -6.93 13.13 21.54
N GLU A 114 -6.53 12.07 20.86
CA GLU A 114 -5.46 12.06 19.88
C GLU A 114 -6.01 11.75 18.49
N VAL A 115 -5.27 12.18 17.47
CA VAL A 115 -5.62 11.92 16.07
C VAL A 115 -4.37 11.40 15.35
N LEU A 116 -4.50 10.28 14.67
CA LEU A 116 -3.58 9.83 13.64
C LEU A 116 -4.08 10.39 12.32
N ASN A 117 -3.37 11.35 11.74
CA ASN A 117 -3.58 11.76 10.35
C ASN A 117 -2.61 10.97 9.47
N LEU A 118 -3.13 10.21 8.51
CA LEU A 118 -2.29 9.57 7.49
C LEU A 118 -2.02 10.60 6.37
N PRO A 119 -0.76 10.81 5.96
CA PRO A 119 -0.35 11.76 4.92
C PRO A 119 -1.16 11.64 3.62
N PRO A 120 -2.11 12.56 3.36
CA PRO A 120 -3.13 12.33 2.35
C PRO A 120 -2.68 12.76 0.94
N TYR A 121 -3.35 12.23 -0.08
CA TYR A 121 -3.27 12.73 -1.46
C TYR A 121 -4.55 13.47 -1.84
N GLY A 122 -4.44 14.41 -2.79
CA GLY A 122 -5.58 15.06 -3.42
C GLY A 122 -5.45 15.12 -4.92
N ASN A 123 -6.57 14.94 -5.62
CA ASN A 123 -6.66 15.09 -7.07
C ASN A 123 -7.31 16.40 -7.47
N TRP A 124 -7.11 16.78 -8.72
CA TRP A 124 -7.81 17.90 -9.34
C TRP A 124 -9.09 17.43 -10.02
N THR A 125 -10.20 18.10 -9.70
CA THR A 125 -11.53 17.83 -10.26
C THR A 125 -12.07 19.06 -10.99
N ASP A 126 -13.21 18.94 -11.65
CA ASP A 126 -13.99 20.08 -12.18
C ASP A 126 -14.41 21.07 -11.08
N GLN A 127 -14.41 20.62 -9.82
CA GLN A 127 -14.77 21.38 -8.62
C GLN A 127 -13.53 21.88 -7.84
N GLY A 128 -12.33 21.77 -8.42
CA GLY A 128 -11.05 22.16 -7.79
C GLY A 128 -10.30 21.00 -7.12
N TRP A 129 -9.37 21.33 -6.23
CA TRP A 129 -8.61 20.34 -5.46
C TRP A 129 -9.50 19.59 -4.47
N ASN A 130 -9.39 18.27 -4.47
CA ASN A 130 -10.21 17.35 -3.70
C ASN A 130 -9.28 16.34 -2.99
N VAL A 131 -9.12 16.49 -1.68
CA VAL A 131 -8.13 15.79 -0.86
C VAL A 131 -8.77 14.67 -0.05
N ARG A 132 -8.27 13.44 -0.18
CA ARG A 132 -8.70 12.31 0.65
C ARG A 132 -8.02 12.40 2.01
N VAL A 133 -8.72 12.93 3.01
CA VAL A 133 -8.27 12.94 4.40
C VAL A 133 -8.70 11.65 5.08
N HIS A 134 -7.74 10.91 5.62
CA HIS A 134 -7.99 9.67 6.34
C HIS A 134 -7.09 9.47 7.56
N GLY A 135 -7.55 8.61 8.48
CA GLY A 135 -6.89 8.37 9.76
C GLY A 135 -7.85 7.97 10.87
N ASN A 136 -7.38 8.10 12.12
CA ASN A 136 -8.08 7.57 13.29
C ASN A 136 -8.09 8.55 14.48
N VAL A 137 -9.21 8.61 15.20
CA VAL A 137 -9.34 9.34 16.47
C VAL A 137 -9.35 8.36 17.63
N TYR A 138 -8.44 8.54 18.58
CA TYR A 138 -8.21 7.58 19.67
C TYR A 138 -7.80 8.27 20.99
N LYS A 139 -7.56 7.46 22.02
CA LYS A 139 -6.89 7.86 23.26
C LYS A 139 -5.86 6.81 23.66
N THR A 140 -4.63 7.21 24.02
CA THR A 140 -3.64 6.30 24.61
C THR A 140 -3.88 6.13 26.11
N PRO A 141 -4.21 4.93 26.63
CA PRO A 141 -4.34 4.69 28.07
C PRO A 141 -3.00 4.88 28.80
N ASN A 142 -3.05 5.27 30.07
CA ASN A 142 -1.85 5.28 30.91
C ASN A 142 -1.53 3.85 31.41
N ILE A 143 -0.64 3.17 30.69
CA ILE A 143 -0.22 1.78 30.98
C ILE A 143 1.13 1.81 31.73
N SER A 144 1.21 1.11 32.88
CA SER A 144 2.45 1.02 33.66
C SER A 144 3.58 0.31 32.90
N GLU A 145 4.84 0.60 33.26
CA GLU A 145 5.99 0.07 32.51
C GLU A 145 6.05 -1.47 32.54
N SER A 146 5.85 -2.09 33.71
CA SER A 146 5.79 -3.56 33.82
C SER A 146 4.64 -4.17 33.01
N LYS A 147 3.52 -3.46 32.88
CA LYS A 147 2.37 -3.92 32.11
C LYS A 147 2.59 -3.79 30.61
N ILE A 148 3.16 -2.69 30.13
CA ILE A 148 3.48 -2.54 28.70
C ILE A 148 4.58 -3.52 28.28
N ASP A 149 5.55 -3.83 29.15
CA ASP A 149 6.57 -4.85 28.89
C ASP A 149 5.96 -6.25 28.78
N SER A 150 5.03 -6.59 29.67
CA SER A 150 4.25 -7.82 29.56
C SER A 150 3.43 -7.92 28.26
N LEU A 151 2.91 -6.81 27.75
CA LEU A 151 2.18 -6.77 26.47
C LEU A 151 3.14 -6.87 25.27
N ALA A 152 4.30 -6.21 25.33
CA ALA A 152 5.34 -6.27 24.30
C ALA A 152 5.94 -7.67 24.16
N ASN A 153 6.16 -8.37 25.29
CA ASN A 153 6.71 -9.73 25.34
C ASN A 153 5.89 -10.76 24.54
N VAL A 154 4.59 -10.52 24.28
CA VAL A 154 3.75 -11.37 23.42
C VAL A 154 4.27 -11.44 21.97
N PHE A 155 4.96 -10.38 21.52
CA PHE A 155 5.53 -10.27 20.18
C PHE A 155 7.01 -10.68 20.12
N LEU A 156 7.72 -10.70 21.25
CA LEU A 156 9.15 -11.00 21.33
C LEU A 156 9.41 -12.52 21.44
N ILE A 157 9.42 -13.24 20.31
CA ILE A 157 9.57 -14.70 20.32
C ILE A 157 10.96 -15.14 20.80
N GLY A 158 11.01 -15.74 22.00
CA GLY A 158 12.25 -16.29 22.58
C GLY A 158 13.26 -15.21 22.92
N THR A 159 12.77 -14.07 23.41
CA THR A 159 13.48 -13.07 24.22
C THR A 159 12.44 -12.28 25.03
N SER A 160 12.82 -11.25 25.77
CA SER A 160 11.88 -10.36 26.48
C SER A 160 12.41 -8.93 26.53
N VAL A 161 11.56 -7.94 26.83
CA VAL A 161 11.99 -6.53 26.96
C VAL A 161 13.16 -6.38 27.96
N GLU A 162 13.18 -7.13 29.05
CA GLU A 162 14.25 -7.09 30.05
C GLU A 162 15.63 -7.53 29.48
N GLU A 163 15.64 -8.35 28.42
CA GLU A 163 16.85 -8.83 27.75
C GLU A 163 17.32 -7.92 26.59
N LEU A 164 16.46 -7.00 26.13
CA LEU A 164 16.74 -6.10 25.01
C LEU A 164 17.67 -4.95 25.42
N GLN A 165 18.39 -4.37 24.44
CA GLN A 165 19.18 -3.15 24.66
C GLN A 165 18.26 -1.94 24.96
N PRO A 166 18.70 -0.90 25.69
CA PRO A 166 17.82 0.20 26.12
C PRO A 166 17.05 0.91 24.99
N GLN A 167 17.66 1.05 23.80
CA GLN A 167 16.96 1.60 22.63
C GLN A 167 15.89 0.65 22.08
N GLU A 168 16.16 -0.65 22.10
CA GLU A 168 15.23 -1.70 21.66
C GLU A 168 14.06 -1.85 22.63
N GLN A 169 14.30 -1.71 23.94
CA GLN A 169 13.25 -1.61 24.96
C GLN A 169 12.32 -0.43 24.69
N ALA A 170 12.89 0.76 24.44
CA ALA A 170 12.11 1.96 24.16
C ALA A 170 11.24 1.79 22.91
N GLN A 171 11.76 1.18 21.83
CA GLN A 171 10.97 0.90 20.64
C GLN A 171 9.85 -0.11 20.90
N ALA A 172 10.16 -1.23 21.57
CA ALA A 172 9.18 -2.27 21.89
C ALA A 172 8.02 -1.70 22.74
N ARG A 173 8.34 -0.90 23.75
CA ARG A 173 7.34 -0.18 24.56
C ARG A 173 6.53 0.81 23.72
N ASN A 174 7.16 1.58 22.84
CA ASN A 174 6.50 2.62 22.06
C ASN A 174 5.58 2.06 20.97
N LEU A 175 6.00 1.05 20.21
CA LEU A 175 5.11 0.38 19.25
C LEU A 175 3.95 -0.33 19.97
N THR A 176 4.22 -0.97 21.11
CA THR A 176 3.15 -1.58 21.91
C THR A 176 2.16 -0.53 22.41
N ARG A 177 2.61 0.65 22.88
CA ARG A 177 1.71 1.75 23.26
C ARG A 177 0.84 2.23 22.10
N SER A 178 1.38 2.32 20.88
CA SER A 178 0.59 2.74 19.71
C SER A 178 -0.45 1.71 19.30
N ILE A 179 -0.22 0.42 19.57
CA ILE A 179 -1.17 -0.69 19.34
C ILE A 179 -2.31 -0.68 20.36
N PHE A 180 -1.99 -0.52 21.65
CA PHE A 180 -2.97 -0.55 22.75
C PHE A 180 -3.66 0.81 22.98
N ILE A 181 -4.21 1.39 21.91
CA ILE A 181 -4.99 2.63 21.91
C ILE A 181 -6.50 2.37 21.90
N VAL A 182 -7.29 3.24 22.53
CA VAL A 182 -8.76 3.11 22.57
C VAL A 182 -9.41 4.08 21.59
N GLN A 183 -9.99 3.51 20.54
CA GLN A 183 -10.70 4.20 19.46
C GLN A 183 -11.85 5.07 19.99
N GLN A 184 -12.08 6.23 19.38
CA GLN A 184 -13.11 7.20 19.75
C GLN A 184 -14.11 7.40 18.62
N GLY A 185 -15.19 6.62 18.65
CA GLY A 185 -16.29 6.76 17.71
C GLY A 185 -17.22 7.94 17.98
N ASP A 186 -18.01 8.29 16.95
CA ASP A 186 -18.93 9.43 16.94
C ASP A 186 -18.26 10.75 17.37
N ARG A 187 -17.10 11.04 16.76
CA ARG A 187 -16.36 12.28 16.93
C ARG A 187 -16.41 13.12 15.66
N SER A 188 -16.76 14.39 15.83
CA SER A 188 -16.60 15.41 14.79
C SER A 188 -15.12 15.80 14.69
N VAL A 189 -14.56 15.76 13.49
CA VAL A 189 -13.18 16.16 13.21
C VAL A 189 -13.16 17.44 12.37
N THR A 190 -12.28 18.38 12.72
CA THR A 190 -11.96 19.56 11.91
C THR A 190 -10.48 19.50 11.56
N MET A 191 -10.16 19.78 10.30
CA MET A 191 -8.79 19.86 9.81
C MET A 191 -8.44 21.28 9.41
N ASP A 192 -7.30 21.77 9.86
CA ASP A 192 -6.69 23.03 9.38
C ASP A 192 -5.61 22.70 8.35
N PHE A 193 -5.83 23.10 7.10
CA PHE A 193 -4.86 23.00 6.03
C PHE A 193 -4.02 24.26 6.03
N VAL A 194 -2.71 24.14 6.23
CA VAL A 194 -1.79 25.28 6.39
C VAL A 194 -0.65 25.19 5.38
N ASN A 195 -0.22 26.34 4.85
CA ASN A 195 0.77 26.44 3.80
C ASN A 195 2.19 26.72 4.32
N ASP A 196 2.67 25.90 5.26
CA ASP A 196 3.95 26.06 5.96
C ASP A 196 4.85 24.82 5.86
N VAL A 197 4.72 24.05 4.77
CA VAL A 197 5.52 22.84 4.56
C VAL A 197 6.98 23.20 4.32
N SER A 198 7.86 22.66 5.17
CA SER A 198 9.32 22.79 5.04
C SER A 198 9.88 21.87 3.94
N VAL A 199 9.45 22.10 2.69
CA VAL A 199 9.91 21.33 1.53
C VAL A 199 11.37 21.66 1.23
N ARG A 200 12.22 20.63 1.24
CA ARG A 200 13.61 20.75 0.75
C ARG A 200 13.63 20.56 -0.77
N PRO A 201 14.35 21.41 -1.54
CA PRO A 201 14.58 21.17 -2.96
C PRO A 201 15.09 19.73 -3.19
N ASN A 202 14.53 19.07 -4.20
CA ASN A 202 14.85 17.70 -4.65
C ASN A 202 14.49 16.54 -3.71
N ALA A 203 13.93 16.80 -2.51
CA ALA A 203 13.58 15.75 -1.54
C ALA A 203 12.18 15.12 -1.74
N SER A 204 11.46 15.48 -2.80
CA SER A 204 10.02 15.22 -2.94
C SER A 204 9.53 15.23 -4.39
N GLY A 205 10.31 14.72 -5.36
CA GLY A 205 9.87 14.64 -6.77
C GLY A 205 9.51 15.99 -7.40
N GLY A 206 10.26 17.04 -7.09
CA GLY A 206 9.97 18.40 -7.55
C GLY A 206 8.79 19.12 -6.86
N ALA A 207 8.19 18.52 -5.82
CA ALA A 207 7.10 19.15 -5.07
C ALA A 207 7.49 20.52 -4.49
N VAL A 208 6.49 21.38 -4.34
CA VAL A 208 6.62 22.74 -3.80
C VAL A 208 5.70 22.92 -2.61
N ASN A 209 6.06 23.80 -1.67
CA ASN A 209 5.06 24.34 -0.75
C ASN A 209 4.01 25.06 -1.60
N ALA A 210 2.73 24.95 -1.24
CA ALA A 210 1.67 25.58 -2.03
C ALA A 210 1.77 27.13 -1.94
N GLY A 211 0.84 27.82 -2.61
CA GLY A 211 0.56 29.23 -2.29
C GLY A 211 -0.69 29.34 -1.44
N GLY A 212 -0.79 30.39 -0.62
CA GLY A 212 -1.98 30.69 0.17
C GLY A 212 -1.78 30.70 1.67
N GLY A 213 -2.88 31.02 2.38
CA GLY A 213 -2.98 30.99 3.83
C GLY A 213 -3.49 29.65 4.33
N SER A 214 -4.15 29.65 5.50
CA SER A 214 -4.79 28.46 6.06
C SER A 214 -6.28 28.38 5.72
N GLN A 215 -6.83 27.16 5.75
CA GLN A 215 -8.27 26.91 5.63
C GLN A 215 -8.72 25.76 6.55
N LYS A 216 -9.72 26.05 7.39
CA LYS A 216 -10.32 25.06 8.29
C LYS A 216 -11.54 24.39 7.64
N ILE A 217 -11.50 23.07 7.56
CA ILE A 217 -12.57 22.24 6.98
C ILE A 217 -13.04 21.25 8.05
N LYS A 218 -14.32 21.38 8.44
CA LYS A 218 -15.00 20.36 9.24
C LYS A 218 -15.32 19.15 8.34
N LEU A 219 -14.95 17.95 8.75
CA LEU A 219 -15.31 16.74 7.99
C LEU A 219 -16.85 16.57 7.96
N PRO A 220 -17.43 16.08 6.85
CA PRO A 220 -18.88 16.03 6.67
C PRO A 220 -19.59 14.96 7.51
N PHE A 221 -18.83 14.00 8.07
CA PHE A 221 -19.33 12.91 8.90
C PHE A 221 -18.50 12.79 10.18
N ASN A 222 -19.12 12.26 11.23
CA ASN A 222 -18.40 11.85 12.44
C ASN A 222 -17.64 10.54 12.20
N THR A 223 -16.68 10.23 13.07
CA THR A 223 -15.91 8.98 13.02
C THR A 223 -16.75 7.71 13.16
N THR A 224 -16.25 6.62 12.56
CA THR A 224 -16.80 5.25 12.72
C THR A 224 -16.78 4.83 14.20
N ALA A 225 -17.41 3.69 14.56
CA ALA A 225 -17.29 3.15 15.92
C ALA A 225 -15.82 2.85 16.31
N GLN A 226 -14.97 2.53 15.33
CA GLN A 226 -13.54 2.29 15.44
C GLN A 226 -12.70 3.58 15.32
N GLY A 227 -13.32 4.76 15.34
CA GLY A 227 -12.62 6.05 15.36
C GLY A 227 -12.10 6.51 13.99
N ASP A 228 -12.30 5.77 12.92
CA ASP A 228 -11.79 6.12 11.60
C ASP A 228 -12.53 7.30 10.98
N PHE A 229 -11.81 8.03 10.14
CA PHE A 229 -12.35 8.88 9.08
C PHE A 229 -11.62 8.53 7.77
N ASP A 230 -12.34 8.49 6.65
CA ASP A 230 -11.78 8.41 5.29
C ASP A 230 -12.75 9.13 4.35
N VAL A 231 -12.39 10.35 3.95
CA VAL A 231 -13.29 11.23 3.21
C VAL A 231 -12.54 12.20 2.30
N PHE A 232 -13.09 12.41 1.11
CA PHE A 232 -12.62 13.47 0.22
C PHE A 232 -13.23 14.82 0.61
N VAL A 233 -12.39 15.82 0.84
CA VAL A 233 -12.77 17.21 1.11
C VAL A 233 -12.28 18.14 0.01
N LYS A 234 -13.12 19.08 -0.41
CA LYS A 234 -12.77 20.10 -1.41
C LYS A 234 -12.06 21.28 -0.74
N LEU A 235 -10.92 21.68 -1.27
CA LEU A 235 -10.24 22.90 -0.86
C LEU A 235 -10.84 24.13 -1.55
N ASP A 236 -10.98 25.22 -0.81
CA ASP A 236 -11.39 26.50 -1.40
C ASP A 236 -10.24 27.07 -2.25
N GLN A 237 -10.49 27.21 -3.56
CA GLN A 237 -9.54 27.76 -4.53
C GLN A 237 -9.39 29.29 -4.40
N ASN A 238 -10.31 29.96 -3.70
CA ASN A 238 -10.19 31.41 -3.40
C ASN A 238 -9.11 31.70 -2.34
N THR A 239 -8.60 30.66 -1.67
CA THR A 239 -7.45 30.74 -0.76
C THR A 239 -6.17 31.04 -1.56
N ARG A 240 -5.95 32.34 -1.82
CA ARG A 240 -4.99 32.92 -2.78
C ARG A 240 -3.64 32.20 -2.87
N GLY A 241 -3.46 31.32 -3.84
CA GLY A 241 -2.14 30.82 -4.24
C GLY A 241 -2.05 29.32 -4.50
N LEU A 242 -3.08 28.54 -4.21
CA LEU A 242 -3.20 27.20 -4.77
C LEU A 242 -3.23 27.33 -6.30
N ILE A 243 -2.29 26.66 -6.98
CA ILE A 243 -2.28 26.58 -8.43
C ILE A 243 -3.26 25.48 -8.85
N ASP A 244 -4.13 25.76 -9.80
CA ASP A 244 -5.04 24.76 -10.36
C ASP A 244 -4.27 23.54 -10.87
N GLY A 245 -4.70 22.33 -10.55
CA GLY A 245 -3.98 21.11 -10.91
C GLY A 245 -3.86 20.85 -12.41
N ASN A 246 -4.70 21.48 -13.23
CA ASN A 246 -4.58 21.47 -14.70
C ASN A 246 -3.63 22.56 -15.26
N LYS A 247 -3.02 23.40 -14.40
CA LYS A 247 -2.05 24.46 -14.75
C LYS A 247 -0.64 24.21 -14.19
N THR A 248 -0.42 23.08 -13.51
CA THR A 248 0.89 22.69 -12.94
C THR A 248 1.17 21.21 -13.16
N SER A 249 2.41 20.85 -13.45
CA SER A 249 2.93 19.47 -13.34
C SER A 249 3.53 19.18 -11.97
N ARG A 250 3.81 20.22 -11.17
CA ARG A 250 4.40 20.09 -9.83
C ARG A 250 3.35 19.80 -8.79
N ILE A 251 3.68 18.85 -7.91
CA ILE A 251 2.92 18.53 -6.68
C ILE A 251 3.00 19.73 -5.75
N GLN A 252 1.86 20.14 -5.18
CA GLN A 252 1.82 21.17 -4.14
C GLN A 252 1.57 20.51 -2.78
N THR A 253 2.22 21.02 -1.74
CA THR A 253 2.12 20.45 -0.39
C THR A 253 1.47 21.44 0.57
N LEU A 254 0.67 20.91 1.49
CA LEU A 254 0.02 21.63 2.59
C LEU A 254 0.23 20.80 3.87
N ASN A 255 0.54 21.42 5.00
CA ASN A 255 0.42 20.72 6.28
C ASN A 255 -1.05 20.60 6.67
N LEU A 256 -1.36 19.57 7.43
CA LEU A 256 -2.70 19.21 7.89
C LEU A 256 -2.66 19.01 9.40
N TYR A 257 -3.40 19.82 10.13
CA TYR A 257 -3.49 19.78 11.60
C TYR A 257 -4.91 19.44 12.03
N ALA A 258 -5.08 18.40 12.86
CA ALA A 258 -6.39 18.10 13.45
C ALA A 258 -6.67 19.06 14.63
N GLU A 259 -7.82 19.73 14.61
CA GLU A 259 -8.17 20.72 15.64
C GLU A 259 -8.40 20.05 17.01
N GLY A 260 -7.76 20.60 18.05
CA GLY A 260 -7.92 20.14 19.44
C GLY A 260 -6.89 19.09 19.91
N THR A 261 -5.86 18.77 19.11
CA THR A 261 -4.74 17.90 19.52
C THR A 261 -3.45 18.26 18.79
N ASP A 262 -2.29 18.03 19.43
CA ASP A 262 -0.97 18.23 18.81
C ASP A 262 -0.46 16.99 18.05
N THR A 263 -1.23 15.90 18.07
CA THR A 263 -0.82 14.57 17.55
C THR A 263 -1.26 14.30 16.10
N GLY A 264 -2.21 15.09 15.60
CA GLY A 264 -2.86 14.96 14.29
C GLY A 264 -2.19 15.75 13.19
N ASN A 265 -0.87 15.65 13.06
CA ASN A 265 -0.09 16.44 12.11
C ASN A 265 0.35 15.56 10.94
N ALA A 266 0.10 16.01 9.70
CA ALA A 266 0.54 15.34 8.48
C ALA A 266 0.84 16.36 7.37
N THR A 267 1.39 15.89 6.24
CA THR A 267 1.52 16.70 5.01
C THR A 267 0.64 16.09 3.93
N ALA A 268 -0.23 16.91 3.35
CA ALA A 268 -1.07 16.61 2.20
C ALA A 268 -0.35 16.92 0.89
N TYR A 269 -0.53 16.05 -0.11
CA TYR A 269 0.07 16.17 -1.44
C TYR A 269 -1.03 16.38 -2.48
N LEU A 270 -1.09 17.58 -3.07
CA LEU A 270 -1.96 17.92 -4.18
C LEU A 270 -1.28 17.48 -5.47
N VAL A 271 -1.69 16.33 -6.00
CA VAL A 271 -1.02 15.63 -7.09
C VAL A 271 -1.73 15.94 -8.42
N PRO A 272 -1.04 16.54 -9.41
CA PRO A 272 -1.66 16.89 -10.69
C PRO A 272 -2.24 15.69 -11.47
N PRO A 273 -3.18 15.90 -12.39
CA PRO A 273 -3.81 14.83 -13.17
C PRO A 273 -2.83 13.96 -13.97
N GLN A 274 -1.69 14.52 -14.39
CA GLN A 274 -0.71 13.87 -15.26
C GLN A 274 0.66 13.85 -14.60
N GLY A 275 1.45 12.83 -14.95
CA GLY A 275 2.77 12.52 -14.39
C GLY A 275 2.84 11.09 -13.84
N VAL A 276 3.93 10.77 -13.16
CA VAL A 276 4.19 9.41 -12.63
C VAL A 276 3.98 9.32 -11.12
N THR A 277 3.36 8.23 -10.66
CA THR A 277 3.28 7.88 -9.24
C THR A 277 3.99 6.55 -9.01
N ILE A 278 4.98 6.54 -8.11
CA ILE A 278 5.53 5.29 -7.56
C ILE A 278 4.63 4.85 -6.41
N VAL A 279 4.02 3.68 -6.53
CA VAL A 279 3.40 2.97 -5.41
C VAL A 279 4.42 1.98 -4.87
N SER A 280 4.87 2.18 -3.64
CA SER A 280 5.87 1.33 -2.98
C SER A 280 5.28 0.63 -1.77
N ASP A 281 5.47 -0.68 -1.68
CA ASP A 281 5.45 -1.36 -0.39
C ASP A 281 6.63 -0.88 0.49
N ILE A 282 6.67 -1.27 1.76
CA ILE A 282 7.66 -0.84 2.74
C ILE A 282 8.47 -2.03 3.28
N ASP A 283 7.82 -3.06 3.80
CA ASP A 283 8.48 -4.20 4.43
C ASP A 283 9.23 -5.05 3.38
N ASP A 284 10.46 -5.42 3.69
CA ASP A 284 11.40 -6.14 2.81
C ASP A 284 11.69 -5.50 1.43
N ILE A 285 11.35 -4.23 1.23
CA ILE A 285 11.73 -3.43 0.05
C ILE A 285 12.35 -2.07 0.40
N LEU A 286 11.73 -1.29 1.29
CA LEU A 286 12.28 -0.03 1.81
C LEU A 286 12.92 -0.20 3.19
N ARG A 287 12.66 -1.32 3.86
CA ARG A 287 13.32 -1.71 5.10
C ARG A 287 13.58 -3.21 5.13
N VAL A 288 14.55 -3.62 5.92
CA VAL A 288 14.72 -5.04 6.28
C VAL A 288 13.72 -5.37 7.39
N THR A 289 12.85 -6.35 7.12
CA THR A 289 11.87 -6.87 8.07
C THR A 289 12.10 -8.36 8.25
N LYS A 290 12.17 -9.12 7.16
CA LYS A 290 12.20 -10.59 7.05
C LYS A 290 10.87 -11.21 7.47
N ILE A 291 9.78 -10.84 6.79
CA ILE A 291 8.44 -11.40 7.08
C ILE A 291 8.40 -12.94 6.93
N TYR A 292 9.28 -13.48 6.09
CA TYR A 292 9.53 -14.92 5.91
C TYR A 292 10.26 -15.61 7.08
N GLN A 293 10.71 -14.88 8.10
CA GLN A 293 11.27 -15.42 9.34
C GLN A 293 10.53 -14.86 10.58
N PRO A 294 9.38 -15.42 11.00
CA PRO A 294 8.50 -14.84 12.04
C PRO A 294 9.18 -14.29 13.30
N LYS A 295 10.11 -15.03 13.91
CA LYS A 295 10.83 -14.58 15.12
C LYS A 295 11.66 -13.31 14.85
N GLU A 296 12.41 -13.33 13.76
CA GLU A 296 13.30 -12.25 13.34
C GLU A 296 12.49 -11.06 12.80
N GLY A 297 11.39 -11.30 12.06
CA GLY A 297 10.45 -10.29 11.58
C GLY A 297 9.75 -9.51 12.69
N LEU A 298 9.25 -10.21 13.71
CA LEU A 298 8.67 -9.57 14.88
C LEU A 298 9.74 -8.78 15.65
N LEU A 299 10.94 -9.32 15.84
CA LEU A 299 12.03 -8.62 16.52
C LEU A 299 12.50 -7.37 15.75
N ASN A 300 12.59 -7.45 14.42
CA ASN A 300 12.89 -6.32 13.54
C ASN A 300 11.78 -5.26 13.51
N THR A 301 10.53 -5.62 13.84
CA THR A 301 9.40 -4.68 13.84
C THR A 301 9.17 -4.04 15.21
N PHE A 302 9.16 -4.85 16.27
CA PHE A 302 8.89 -4.36 17.63
C PHE A 302 10.11 -3.76 18.30
N ALA A 303 11.27 -4.41 18.23
CA ALA A 303 12.42 -4.05 19.05
C ALA A 303 13.49 -3.24 18.29
N ARG A 304 13.94 -3.71 17.13
CA ARG A 304 15.14 -3.15 16.50
C ARG A 304 14.84 -1.89 15.68
N PRO A 305 15.72 -0.87 15.72
CA PRO A 305 15.64 0.28 14.84
C PRO A 305 15.48 -0.13 13.37
N PHE A 306 14.53 0.48 12.67
CA PHE A 306 14.29 0.19 11.26
C PHE A 306 15.53 0.57 10.43
N ARG A 307 15.89 -0.31 9.49
CA ARG A 307 17.04 -0.16 8.62
C ARG A 307 16.61 -0.29 7.17
N ALA A 308 17.06 0.64 6.33
CA ALA A 308 16.91 0.54 4.89
C ALA A 308 17.51 -0.77 4.36
N TRP A 309 16.91 -1.32 3.31
CA TRP A 309 17.54 -2.39 2.56
C TRP A 309 18.59 -1.78 1.61
N GLU A 310 19.85 -2.12 1.87
CA GLU A 310 21.03 -1.72 1.07
C GLU A 310 21.03 -0.22 0.73
N ASN A 311 21.25 0.13 -0.54
CA ASN A 311 21.28 1.51 -1.05
C ASN A 311 19.96 1.91 -1.75
N MET A 312 18.84 1.27 -1.42
CA MET A 312 17.52 1.66 -1.93
C MET A 312 17.13 3.13 -1.64
N PRO A 313 17.57 3.79 -0.54
CA PRO A 313 17.38 5.23 -0.35
C PRO A 313 17.99 6.08 -1.47
N GLN A 314 19.15 5.68 -1.99
CA GLN A 314 19.85 6.38 -3.08
C GLN A 314 19.11 6.24 -4.40
N ILE A 315 18.50 5.07 -4.68
CA ILE A 315 17.65 4.85 -5.86
C ILE A 315 16.44 5.80 -5.84
N TYR A 316 15.73 5.86 -4.70
CA TYR A 316 14.55 6.71 -4.55
C TYR A 316 14.88 8.20 -4.56
N ALA A 317 15.99 8.60 -3.94
CA ALA A 317 16.51 9.97 -4.02
C ALA A 317 16.87 10.36 -5.47
N ASN A 318 17.48 9.45 -6.23
CA ASN A 318 17.81 9.68 -7.64
C ASN A 318 16.54 9.88 -8.49
N TRP A 319 15.54 8.99 -8.37
CA TRP A 319 14.24 9.15 -9.02
C TRP A 319 13.56 10.47 -8.64
N SER A 320 13.52 10.83 -7.34
CA SER A 320 13.01 12.11 -6.81
C SER A 320 13.70 13.35 -7.39
N SER A 321 14.98 13.23 -7.78
CA SER A 321 15.77 14.34 -8.32
C SER A 321 15.77 14.42 -9.85
N SER A 322 15.38 13.34 -10.54
CA SER A 322 15.46 13.20 -12.00
C SER A 322 14.11 13.27 -12.72
N ILE A 323 12.99 13.23 -11.99
CA ILE A 323 11.64 13.23 -12.55
C ILE A 323 10.82 14.35 -11.86
N ASP A 324 10.54 15.43 -12.60
CA ASP A 324 9.97 16.70 -12.11
C ASP A 324 8.50 16.63 -11.64
N ASP A 325 7.77 15.59 -12.03
CA ASP A 325 6.33 15.39 -11.75
C ASP A 325 6.04 14.11 -10.96
N LEU A 326 7.07 13.56 -10.29
CA LEU A 326 7.03 12.29 -9.60
C LEU A 326 6.37 12.37 -8.22
N HIS A 327 5.32 11.58 -8.01
CA HIS A 327 4.71 11.39 -6.69
C HIS A 327 5.14 10.06 -6.07
N PHE A 328 5.44 10.05 -4.78
CA PHE A 328 5.61 8.82 -4.00
C PHE A 328 4.32 8.54 -3.21
N HIS A 329 3.85 7.30 -3.29
CA HIS A 329 2.75 6.78 -2.50
C HIS A 329 3.19 5.49 -1.81
N TYR A 330 3.32 5.54 -0.48
CA TYR A 330 3.75 4.42 0.33
C TYR A 330 2.52 3.63 0.81
N LEU A 331 2.46 2.33 0.50
CA LEU A 331 1.28 1.49 0.74
C LEU A 331 1.67 0.21 1.47
N THR A 332 1.30 0.11 2.75
CA THR A 332 1.55 -1.07 3.58
C THR A 332 0.24 -1.68 4.10
N THR A 333 0.22 -2.98 4.35
CA THR A 333 -0.87 -3.70 5.04
C THR A 333 -0.73 -3.67 6.57
N THR A 334 0.30 -2.99 7.10
CA THR A 334 0.45 -2.64 8.52
C THR A 334 -0.81 -1.93 9.03
N PRO A 335 -1.44 -2.39 10.13
CA PRO A 335 -2.55 -1.67 10.77
C PRO A 335 -2.14 -0.24 11.13
N GLU A 336 -3.04 0.71 10.89
CA GLU A 336 -2.80 2.15 11.06
C GLU A 336 -2.24 2.53 12.44
N GLN A 337 -2.58 1.81 13.52
CA GLN A 337 -2.02 2.01 14.86
C GLN A 337 -0.49 1.90 14.90
N GLY A 338 0.10 1.02 14.09
CA GLY A 338 1.54 0.82 13.97
C GLY A 338 2.22 1.79 13.00
N SER A 339 1.46 2.61 12.27
CA SER A 339 1.98 3.41 11.14
C SER A 339 2.96 4.51 11.53
N ARG A 340 2.89 5.07 12.75
CA ARG A 340 3.71 6.22 13.13
C ARG A 340 5.22 5.95 13.04
N ILE A 341 5.68 4.77 13.44
CA ILE A 341 7.10 4.39 13.31
C ILE A 341 7.52 4.13 11.86
N TYR A 342 6.60 3.64 11.02
CA TYR A 342 6.82 3.47 9.58
C TYR A 342 6.98 4.83 8.89
N MET A 343 6.09 5.79 9.17
CA MET A 343 6.16 7.14 8.62
C MET A 343 7.43 7.88 9.08
N ASP A 344 7.79 7.77 10.37
CA ASP A 344 9.02 8.36 10.91
C ASP A 344 10.28 7.82 10.22
N PHE A 345 10.38 6.49 10.05
CA PHE A 345 11.49 5.87 9.33
C PHE A 345 11.51 6.30 7.85
N ILE A 346 10.37 6.26 7.17
CA ILE A 346 10.27 6.60 5.74
C ILE A 346 10.67 8.06 5.51
N TYR A 347 10.12 9.03 6.23
CA TYR A 347 10.45 10.44 6.01
C TYR A 347 11.84 10.88 6.50
N LYS A 348 12.53 10.05 7.30
CA LYS A 348 13.95 10.23 7.60
C LYS A 348 14.88 9.68 6.52
N THR A 349 14.39 8.80 5.65
CA THR A 349 15.24 7.93 4.81
C THR A 349 14.93 8.05 3.31
N TYR A 350 13.68 8.31 2.96
CA TYR A 350 13.11 8.30 1.61
C TYR A 350 12.41 9.63 1.28
N PRO A 351 12.16 9.93 0.00
CA PRO A 351 11.44 11.14 -0.41
C PRO A 351 10.06 11.28 0.23
N LEU A 352 9.61 12.52 0.41
CA LEU A 352 8.25 12.79 0.89
C LEU A 352 7.20 12.28 -0.11
N GLY A 353 6.05 11.85 0.41
CA GLY A 353 4.99 11.21 -0.34
C GLY A 353 3.78 10.86 0.52
N SER A 354 2.64 10.59 -0.09
CA SER A 354 1.40 10.20 0.61
C SER A 354 1.47 8.77 1.15
N PHE A 355 0.60 8.42 2.10
CA PHE A 355 0.53 7.10 2.71
C PHE A 355 -0.86 6.47 2.61
N ASP A 356 -0.90 5.16 2.39
CA ASP A 356 -2.03 4.30 2.74
C ASP A 356 -1.55 3.15 3.63
N THR A 357 -2.36 2.84 4.65
CA THR A 357 -2.14 1.75 5.60
C THR A 357 -3.40 0.91 5.71
N ARG A 358 -3.37 -0.19 6.46
CA ARG A 358 -4.57 -0.98 6.75
C ARG A 358 -5.47 -0.23 7.75
N PRO A 359 -6.70 0.19 7.39
CA PRO A 359 -7.61 0.89 8.30
C PRO A 359 -8.17 -0.06 9.37
N LEU A 360 -8.77 0.48 10.43
CA LEU A 360 -9.40 -0.33 11.47
C LEU A 360 -10.81 -0.80 11.08
N ASN A 361 -11.64 0.09 10.54
CA ASN A 361 -12.97 -0.29 10.03
C ASN A 361 -12.95 -0.73 8.55
N PHE A 362 -13.49 -1.92 8.30
CA PHE A 362 -13.85 -2.38 6.96
C PHE A 362 -15.37 -2.38 6.79
N SER A 363 -15.91 -1.27 6.29
CA SER A 363 -17.34 -1.16 5.95
C SER A 363 -17.79 -2.12 4.84
N ASP A 364 -16.85 -2.73 4.10
CA ASP A 364 -17.10 -3.79 3.11
C ASP A 364 -16.24 -5.03 3.44
N LEU A 365 -16.91 -6.16 3.65
CA LEU A 365 -16.27 -7.46 3.89
C LEU A 365 -15.34 -7.90 2.74
N LYS A 366 -15.59 -7.45 1.50
CA LYS A 366 -14.68 -7.72 0.37
C LYS A 366 -13.36 -6.98 0.50
N ALA A 367 -13.37 -5.76 1.08
CA ALA A 367 -12.15 -5.02 1.36
C ALA A 367 -11.34 -5.69 2.48
N THR A 368 -12.00 -6.31 3.47
CA THR A 368 -11.33 -7.09 4.53
C THR A 368 -10.48 -8.24 3.98
N PHE A 369 -10.94 -8.92 2.92
CA PHE A 369 -10.21 -10.05 2.30
C PHE A 369 -9.23 -9.64 1.19
N SER A 370 -9.12 -8.36 0.84
CA SER A 370 -8.21 -7.87 -0.22
C SER A 370 -7.85 -6.39 0.01
N ILE A 371 -7.30 -6.11 1.19
CA ILE A 371 -7.03 -4.75 1.71
C ILE A 371 -6.12 -3.97 0.75
N ARG A 372 -4.96 -4.53 0.40
CA ARG A 372 -4.00 -3.92 -0.53
C ARG A 372 -4.65 -3.59 -1.87
N ARG A 373 -5.43 -4.52 -2.45
CA ARG A 373 -6.21 -4.28 -3.68
C ARG A 373 -7.19 -3.11 -3.56
N SER A 374 -7.93 -3.02 -2.46
CA SER A 374 -8.91 -1.94 -2.26
C SER A 374 -8.24 -0.56 -2.16
N LEU A 375 -7.06 -0.48 -1.56
CA LEU A 375 -6.25 0.75 -1.50
C LEU A 375 -5.68 1.09 -2.88
N LEU A 376 -5.11 0.12 -3.59
CA LEU A 376 -4.57 0.28 -4.95
C LEU A 376 -5.64 0.77 -5.94
N ASN A 377 -6.81 0.11 -5.97
CA ASN A 377 -7.95 0.53 -6.78
C ASN A 377 -8.32 2.00 -6.52
N LYS A 378 -8.45 2.39 -5.25
CA LYS A 378 -8.80 3.77 -4.87
C LYS A 378 -7.78 4.79 -5.40
N VAL A 379 -6.49 4.48 -5.35
CA VAL A 379 -5.42 5.36 -5.91
C VAL A 379 -5.52 5.44 -7.44
N PHE A 380 -5.71 4.33 -8.14
CA PHE A 380 -5.83 4.29 -9.60
C PHE A 380 -7.09 5.04 -10.09
N GLU A 381 -8.22 4.83 -9.42
CA GLU A 381 -9.50 5.52 -9.68
C GLU A 381 -9.43 7.03 -9.36
N THR A 382 -8.64 7.42 -8.36
CA THR A 382 -8.40 8.84 -8.01
C THR A 382 -7.57 9.56 -9.08
N PHE A 383 -6.64 8.85 -9.73
CA PHE A 383 -5.68 9.42 -10.69
C PHE A 383 -5.72 8.73 -12.08
N PRO A 384 -6.86 8.78 -12.80
CA PRO A 384 -7.07 8.02 -14.03
C PRO A 384 -6.18 8.43 -15.22
N GLN A 385 -5.51 9.59 -15.13
CA GLN A 385 -4.58 10.09 -16.15
C GLN A 385 -3.10 9.96 -15.76
N ARG A 386 -2.79 9.57 -14.50
CA ARG A 386 -1.41 9.33 -14.08
C ARG A 386 -0.93 7.95 -14.52
N LYS A 387 0.39 7.86 -14.66
CA LYS A 387 1.10 6.60 -14.90
C LYS A 387 1.64 6.07 -13.56
N PHE A 388 1.74 4.76 -13.44
CA PHE A 388 2.11 4.09 -12.20
C PHE A 388 3.35 3.20 -12.37
N VAL A 389 4.21 3.24 -11.37
CA VAL A 389 5.33 2.33 -11.17
C VAL A 389 5.07 1.60 -9.86
N LEU A 390 4.99 0.28 -9.89
CA LEU A 390 4.67 -0.54 -8.72
C LEU A 390 5.95 -1.19 -8.20
N VAL A 391 6.28 -1.01 -6.92
CA VAL A 391 7.52 -1.49 -6.30
C VAL A 391 7.20 -2.28 -5.03
N ALA A 392 7.64 -3.54 -4.97
CA ALA A 392 7.44 -4.42 -3.81
C ALA A 392 8.44 -5.58 -3.84
N ASP A 393 8.13 -6.68 -3.17
CA ASP A 393 8.98 -7.88 -3.05
C ASP A 393 8.18 -9.18 -3.31
N THR A 394 8.87 -10.32 -3.40
CA THR A 394 8.24 -11.64 -3.67
C THR A 394 7.65 -12.35 -2.47
N SER A 395 7.94 -11.94 -1.23
CA SER A 395 7.46 -12.63 -0.02
C SER A 395 6.04 -12.21 0.40
N ASN A 396 5.52 -11.09 -0.14
CA ASN A 396 4.12 -10.68 -0.04
C ASN A 396 3.24 -11.40 -1.09
N SER A 397 2.34 -12.28 -0.66
CA SER A 397 1.52 -13.11 -1.57
C SER A 397 0.44 -12.31 -2.32
N ASP A 398 -0.05 -11.22 -1.73
CA ASP A 398 -1.07 -10.35 -2.31
C ASP A 398 -0.49 -9.46 -3.44
N VAL A 399 0.71 -8.91 -3.27
CA VAL A 399 1.50 -8.21 -4.30
C VAL A 399 1.63 -9.06 -5.56
N MET A 400 2.07 -10.31 -5.39
CA MET A 400 2.30 -11.27 -6.50
C MET A 400 1.05 -11.57 -7.34
N LYS A 401 -0.13 -11.27 -6.79
CA LYS A 401 -1.44 -11.42 -7.44
C LYS A 401 -1.99 -10.09 -7.96
N ASP A 402 -1.96 -9.05 -7.13
CA ASP A 402 -2.66 -7.79 -7.39
C ASP A 402 -1.86 -6.85 -8.32
N TYR A 403 -0.53 -6.83 -8.25
CA TYR A 403 0.30 -6.00 -9.13
C TYR A 403 0.22 -6.40 -10.62
N PRO A 404 0.44 -7.68 -11.01
CA PRO A 404 0.26 -8.08 -12.40
C PRO A 404 -1.20 -7.95 -12.85
N ARG A 405 -2.18 -8.12 -11.94
CA ARG A 405 -3.59 -7.87 -12.23
C ARG A 405 -3.86 -6.41 -12.59
N LEU A 406 -3.28 -5.45 -11.86
CA LEU A 406 -3.43 -4.02 -12.19
C LEU A 406 -2.87 -3.69 -13.58
N TYR A 407 -1.80 -4.36 -14.03
CA TYR A 407 -1.32 -4.23 -15.40
C TYR A 407 -2.36 -4.72 -16.42
N HIS A 408 -3.00 -5.87 -16.17
CA HIS A 408 -4.05 -6.39 -17.09
C HIS A 408 -5.33 -5.55 -17.06
N GLU A 409 -5.70 -4.97 -15.92
CA GLU A 409 -6.89 -4.11 -15.77
C GLU A 409 -6.63 -2.66 -16.25
N HIS A 410 -5.39 -2.17 -16.15
CA HIS A 410 -4.98 -0.79 -16.49
C HIS A 410 -3.64 -0.74 -17.28
N PRO A 411 -3.53 -1.40 -18.45
CA PRO A 411 -2.25 -1.56 -19.17
C PRO A 411 -1.66 -0.24 -19.66
N ASP A 412 -2.50 0.76 -19.94
CA ASP A 412 -2.05 2.10 -20.31
C ASP A 412 -1.54 2.91 -19.11
N GLN A 413 -1.89 2.55 -17.86
CA GLN A 413 -1.46 3.27 -16.67
C GLN A 413 -0.20 2.66 -16.04
N VAL A 414 -0.07 1.34 -15.99
CA VAL A 414 1.10 0.68 -15.35
C VAL A 414 2.31 0.65 -16.29
N LEU A 415 3.33 1.46 -16.00
CA LEU A 415 4.59 1.47 -16.74
C LEU A 415 5.46 0.27 -16.38
N CYS A 416 5.70 0.08 -15.08
CA CYS A 416 6.69 -0.84 -14.55
C CYS A 416 6.18 -1.57 -13.30
N ILE A 417 6.54 -2.85 -13.17
CA ILE A 417 6.43 -3.64 -11.93
C ILE A 417 7.82 -4.10 -11.50
N PHE A 418 8.32 -3.59 -10.40
CA PHE A 418 9.60 -3.95 -9.80
C PHE A 418 9.38 -4.82 -8.56
N LEU A 419 9.94 -6.02 -8.55
CA LEU A 419 9.85 -6.95 -7.42
C LEU A 419 11.23 -7.36 -6.95
N ARG A 420 11.59 -7.08 -5.69
CA ARG A 420 12.76 -7.71 -5.07
C ARG A 420 12.49 -9.21 -4.95
N ASN A 421 13.35 -10.02 -5.55
CA ASN A 421 13.30 -11.47 -5.43
C ASN A 421 13.94 -11.93 -4.12
N THR A 422 13.20 -11.84 -3.02
CA THR A 422 13.63 -12.22 -1.67
C THR A 422 14.17 -13.64 -1.61
N SER A 423 13.59 -14.58 -2.36
CA SER A 423 14.07 -15.97 -2.44
C SER A 423 15.47 -16.13 -3.05
N ALA A 424 15.91 -15.13 -3.84
CA ALA A 424 17.24 -15.08 -4.43
C ALA A 424 18.23 -14.24 -3.59
N THR A 425 17.75 -13.21 -2.90
CA THR A 425 18.60 -12.32 -2.07
C THR A 425 18.85 -12.89 -0.68
N ASP A 426 17.90 -13.63 -0.11
CA ASP A 426 17.91 -14.09 1.27
C ASP A 426 17.78 -15.63 1.32
N PRO A 427 18.87 -16.37 1.56
CA PRO A 427 18.85 -17.84 1.58
C PRO A 427 17.90 -18.46 2.63
N SER A 428 17.46 -17.66 3.61
CA SER A 428 16.44 -18.02 4.60
C SER A 428 14.99 -17.90 4.10
N ASP A 429 14.74 -17.11 3.06
CA ASP A 429 13.42 -17.06 2.45
C ASP A 429 13.15 -18.39 1.73
N LYS A 430 12.00 -18.96 2.04
CA LYS A 430 11.49 -20.23 1.51
C LYS A 430 10.02 -20.09 1.12
N PHE A 431 9.48 -18.87 1.07
CA PHE A 431 8.10 -18.65 0.74
C PHE A 431 7.87 -18.90 -0.76
N PRO A 432 6.95 -19.82 -1.12
CA PRO A 432 6.59 -19.98 -2.50
C PRO A 432 5.74 -18.81 -2.99
N TYR A 433 6.09 -18.26 -4.15
CA TYR A 433 5.37 -17.17 -4.80
C TYR A 433 4.86 -17.61 -6.18
N ASP A 434 3.67 -17.19 -6.58
CA ASP A 434 3.11 -17.52 -7.89
C ASP A 434 3.39 -16.43 -8.92
N THR A 435 4.07 -16.80 -10.00
CA THR A 435 4.34 -15.90 -11.14
C THR A 435 3.29 -15.99 -12.24
N SER A 436 2.25 -16.83 -12.09
CA SER A 436 1.24 -17.07 -13.14
C SER A 436 0.54 -15.79 -13.64
N GLY A 437 0.32 -14.80 -12.77
CA GLY A 437 -0.30 -13.52 -13.11
C GLY A 437 0.51 -12.69 -14.12
N PHE A 438 1.84 -12.86 -14.17
CA PHE A 438 2.71 -12.14 -15.12
C PHE A 438 2.58 -12.62 -16.57
N ARG A 439 1.85 -13.72 -16.81
CA ARG A 439 1.65 -14.27 -18.15
C ARG A 439 0.96 -13.25 -19.06
N GLY A 440 1.62 -12.93 -20.18
CA GLY A 440 1.10 -11.97 -21.17
C GLY A 440 1.52 -10.52 -20.91
N ILE A 441 2.12 -10.20 -19.76
CA ILE A 441 2.79 -8.92 -19.55
C ILE A 441 4.11 -8.94 -20.35
N PRO A 442 4.43 -7.92 -21.16
CA PRO A 442 5.72 -7.86 -21.85
C PRO A 442 6.89 -7.78 -20.85
N GLN A 443 7.96 -8.55 -21.07
CA GLN A 443 9.10 -8.60 -20.15
C GLN A 443 9.74 -7.23 -19.87
N ARG A 444 9.68 -6.30 -20.82
CA ARG A 444 10.16 -4.91 -20.61
C ARG A 444 9.39 -4.16 -19.51
N ASN A 445 8.16 -4.57 -19.18
CA ASN A 445 7.30 -3.88 -18.22
C ASN A 445 7.42 -4.42 -16.78
N TYR A 446 8.25 -5.43 -16.52
CA TYR A 446 8.52 -5.92 -15.16
C TYR A 446 9.93 -6.45 -14.97
N MET A 447 10.42 -6.45 -13.72
CA MET A 447 11.70 -7.06 -13.37
C MET A 447 11.69 -7.62 -11.95
N PHE A 448 12.08 -8.88 -11.83
CA PHE A 448 12.44 -9.53 -10.57
C PHE A 448 13.92 -9.28 -10.28
N PHE A 449 14.20 -8.28 -9.46
CA PHE A 449 15.55 -7.77 -9.22
C PHE A 449 16.15 -8.25 -7.89
N THR A 450 17.46 -8.11 -7.73
CA THR A 450 18.23 -8.73 -6.64
C THR A 450 19.07 -7.75 -5.82
N VAL A 451 19.47 -6.61 -6.38
CA VAL A 451 20.09 -5.50 -5.63
C VAL A 451 19.50 -4.18 -6.08
N PRO A 452 19.43 -3.12 -5.24
CA PRO A 452 18.81 -1.87 -5.67
C PRO A 452 19.46 -1.24 -6.91
N ASP A 453 20.76 -1.48 -7.12
CA ASP A 453 21.49 -1.03 -8.31
C ASP A 453 20.97 -1.60 -9.64
N ASP A 454 20.26 -2.74 -9.62
CA ASP A 454 19.58 -3.32 -10.79
C ASP A 454 18.57 -2.33 -11.41
N LEU A 455 18.01 -1.43 -10.59
CA LEU A 455 17.03 -0.40 -10.96
C LEU A 455 17.66 0.86 -11.58
N THR A 456 18.99 0.94 -11.67
CA THR A 456 19.69 2.11 -12.22
C THR A 456 19.70 2.12 -13.75
N GLY A 457 19.74 3.32 -14.35
CA GLY A 457 19.82 3.49 -15.81
C GLY A 457 18.58 3.11 -16.62
N LEU A 458 17.49 2.67 -15.97
CA LEU A 458 16.25 2.26 -16.63
C LEU A 458 15.45 3.44 -17.21
N ASN A 459 14.91 3.28 -18.41
CA ASN A 459 13.96 4.21 -19.01
C ASN A 459 12.52 3.89 -18.54
N VAL A 460 12.30 4.11 -17.25
CA VAL A 460 11.02 3.88 -16.55
C VAL A 460 9.86 4.63 -17.21
N LEU A 461 10.09 5.86 -17.68
CA LEU A 461 9.08 6.70 -18.33
C LEU A 461 8.64 6.14 -19.70
N GLY A 462 9.52 5.43 -20.41
CA GLY A 462 9.22 4.71 -21.64
C GLY A 462 8.61 3.31 -21.44
N GLY A 463 8.47 2.83 -20.21
CA GLY A 463 8.08 1.45 -19.92
C GLY A 463 9.18 0.42 -20.24
N GLU A 464 10.45 0.86 -20.21
CA GLU A 464 11.64 0.02 -20.39
C GLU A 464 12.27 -0.26 -19.01
N CYS A 465 11.62 -1.15 -18.28
CA CYS A 465 11.81 -1.47 -16.87
C CYS A 465 12.70 -2.71 -16.65
N HIS A 466 13.32 -3.25 -17.72
CA HIS A 466 14.11 -4.48 -17.64
C HIS A 466 15.57 -4.20 -17.97
N ASN A 467 16.43 -4.42 -16.98
CA ASN A 467 17.87 -4.45 -17.16
C ASN A 467 18.27 -5.87 -17.62
N GLU A 468 18.68 -6.03 -18.88
CA GLU A 468 18.99 -7.34 -19.47
C GLU A 468 20.15 -8.10 -18.81
N SER A 469 20.97 -7.42 -17.99
CA SER A 469 22.01 -8.09 -17.19
C SER A 469 21.45 -8.84 -15.97
N VAL A 470 20.23 -8.51 -15.53
CA VAL A 470 19.56 -9.12 -14.38
C VAL A 470 18.95 -10.46 -14.78
N ARG A 471 19.54 -11.55 -14.28
CA ARG A 471 19.05 -12.90 -14.56
C ARG A 471 17.81 -13.22 -13.73
N GLN A 472 16.64 -13.10 -14.35
CA GLN A 472 15.37 -13.56 -13.82
C GLN A 472 14.88 -14.83 -14.55
N ASN A 473 14.31 -15.76 -13.79
CA ASN A 473 13.64 -16.96 -14.32
C ASN A 473 12.16 -16.90 -13.94
N VAL A 474 11.30 -16.56 -14.90
CA VAL A 474 9.85 -16.42 -14.70
C VAL A 474 9.14 -17.51 -15.49
N THR A 475 8.71 -18.53 -14.75
CA THR A 475 8.10 -19.77 -15.29
C THR A 475 6.59 -19.66 -15.50
N PHE A 476 5.98 -18.58 -15.02
CA PHE A 476 4.53 -18.37 -14.97
C PHE A 476 3.80 -19.51 -14.22
N LYS A 477 4.43 -19.99 -13.15
CA LYS A 477 4.02 -21.02 -12.19
C LYS A 477 4.50 -20.61 -10.78
N THR A 478 4.15 -21.40 -9.76
CA THR A 478 4.71 -21.28 -8.41
C THR A 478 6.22 -21.55 -8.39
N GLN A 479 6.96 -20.60 -7.82
CA GLN A 479 8.42 -20.59 -7.61
C GLN A 479 8.74 -20.50 -6.11
N GLY A 480 10.02 -20.47 -5.73
CA GLY A 480 10.45 -20.39 -4.31
C GLY A 480 10.33 -21.70 -3.52
N LEU A 481 9.85 -22.78 -4.14
CA LEU A 481 9.78 -24.11 -3.52
C LEU A 481 11.19 -24.70 -3.26
N PRO A 482 11.38 -25.49 -2.18
CA PRO A 482 12.65 -26.14 -1.89
C PRO A 482 13.03 -27.17 -2.97
N PHE A 483 14.33 -27.45 -3.06
CA PHE A 483 14.95 -28.25 -4.11
C PHE A 483 14.19 -29.54 -4.44
N GLY A 484 13.72 -29.66 -5.68
CA GLY A 484 13.05 -30.86 -6.22
C GLY A 484 11.52 -30.78 -6.35
N LEU A 485 10.85 -29.75 -5.81
CA LEU A 485 9.40 -29.55 -5.98
C LEU A 485 9.03 -28.55 -7.09
N SER A 486 9.99 -27.76 -7.57
CA SER A 486 9.82 -26.78 -8.66
C SER A 486 9.85 -27.45 -10.05
N GLY A 487 8.83 -28.25 -10.35
CA GLY A 487 8.57 -28.79 -11.69
C GLY A 487 9.34 -30.08 -12.03
N SER A 488 8.63 -31.20 -12.02
CA SER A 488 9.11 -32.50 -12.52
C SER A 488 7.96 -33.34 -13.08
N ASP A 489 7.27 -32.82 -14.10
CA ASP A 489 6.23 -33.55 -14.86
C ASP A 489 6.34 -33.39 -16.40
N ASP A 490 7.25 -32.55 -16.92
CA ASP A 490 7.43 -32.30 -18.37
C ASP A 490 8.91 -32.37 -18.81
N GLU A 491 9.61 -33.49 -18.55
CA GLU A 491 10.78 -33.86 -19.38
C GLU A 491 11.08 -35.37 -19.30
N ALA A 492 10.60 -36.13 -20.28
CA ALA A 492 10.91 -37.54 -20.42
C ALA A 492 12.24 -37.72 -21.18
N SER A 493 13.37 -37.75 -20.47
CA SER A 493 14.59 -38.40 -20.97
C SER A 493 15.28 -39.17 -19.84
N GLY A 494 15.60 -40.44 -20.09
CA GLY A 494 16.00 -41.37 -19.04
C GLY A 494 17.51 -41.50 -18.89
N ALA A 495 18.04 -41.26 -17.69
CA ALA A 495 19.26 -41.89 -17.20
C ALA A 495 19.35 -41.87 -15.65
N SER A 496 19.94 -42.93 -15.09
CA SER A 496 20.44 -43.04 -13.72
C SER A 496 19.46 -42.84 -12.54
N LYS A 497 18.79 -43.93 -12.14
CA LYS A 497 18.30 -44.10 -10.77
C LYS A 497 19.50 -44.39 -9.84
N SER A 498 19.99 -43.38 -9.12
CA SER A 498 20.82 -43.55 -7.91
C SER A 498 20.83 -42.25 -7.10
N VAL A 499 21.07 -42.36 -5.78
CA VAL A 499 21.07 -41.26 -4.79
C VAL A 499 19.68 -40.70 -4.40
N ILE A 500 18.78 -41.58 -3.91
CA ILE A 500 17.80 -41.22 -2.86
C ILE A 500 17.74 -42.35 -1.82
N ARG A 501 18.65 -42.29 -0.84
CA ARG A 501 18.56 -42.89 0.51
C ARG A 501 19.43 -42.05 1.44
N ILE A 502 19.04 -41.92 2.72
CA ILE A 502 19.48 -40.88 3.68
C ILE A 502 18.76 -39.55 3.34
N VAL A 503 17.89 -38.94 4.16
CA VAL A 503 17.66 -39.01 5.62
C VAL A 503 16.17 -39.24 5.94
N PHE A 504 15.83 -40.26 6.76
CA PHE A 504 14.58 -40.35 7.56
C PHE A 504 14.65 -41.57 8.50
N ALA A 505 15.48 -41.53 9.55
CA ALA A 505 15.59 -42.64 10.52
C ALA A 505 16.30 -42.30 11.87
N VAL A 506 16.06 -41.13 12.49
CA VAL A 506 16.40 -40.92 13.92
C VAL A 506 15.39 -39.98 14.58
N LEU A 507 14.36 -40.53 15.23
CA LEU A 507 13.62 -39.99 16.40
C LEU A 507 12.37 -40.84 16.70
N ALA A 508 12.61 -42.07 17.17
CA ALA A 508 11.54 -42.98 17.63
C ALA A 508 12.02 -43.94 18.73
N SER A 509 12.80 -43.44 19.71
CA SER A 509 13.33 -44.27 20.80
C SER A 509 13.82 -43.46 22.02
N ALA A 510 12.96 -42.62 22.62
CA ALA A 510 13.21 -42.02 23.93
C ALA A 510 11.93 -41.46 24.57
N LEU A 511 11.01 -42.32 25.06
CA LEU A 511 9.95 -41.96 26.03
C LEU A 511 9.24 -43.25 26.54
N ALA A 512 9.97 -44.06 27.31
CA ALA A 512 9.41 -45.20 28.04
C ALA A 512 10.24 -45.45 29.31
N GLY A 513 9.95 -44.70 30.38
CA GLY A 513 10.62 -44.82 31.66
C GLY A 513 10.03 -43.88 32.70
N VAL A 514 9.90 -44.38 33.94
CA VAL A 514 9.35 -43.69 35.13
C VAL A 514 7.83 -43.47 35.12
N ALA A 515 7.08 -44.56 35.32
CA ALA A 515 5.83 -44.55 36.09
C ALA A 515 5.48 -45.96 36.58
N LEU A 516 6.07 -46.41 37.71
CA LEU A 516 5.43 -47.30 38.70
C LEU A 516 6.41 -47.54 39.88
N ALA A 517 6.16 -46.91 41.01
CA ALA A 517 6.75 -47.27 42.30
C ALA A 517 5.77 -46.83 43.41
N GLY A 518 4.88 -47.73 43.81
CA GLY A 518 3.85 -47.47 44.81
C GLY A 518 2.98 -48.70 45.05
N VAL A 519 2.85 -49.05 46.33
CA VAL A 519 2.12 -50.20 46.91
C VAL A 519 2.88 -51.53 46.90
N LEU A 520 3.34 -51.88 48.12
CA LEU A 520 3.80 -53.18 48.67
C LEU A 520 5.10 -53.76 48.11
#